data_AF-A0A7V6QRQ3-F1
#
_entry.id   AF-A0A7V6QRQ3-F1
#
_cell.length_a   1.000
_cell.length_b   1.000
_cell.length_c   1.000
_cell.angle_alpha   90.00
_cell.angle_beta   90.00
_cell.angle_gamma   90.00
#
_symmetry.space_group_name_H-M   'P 1'
#
loop_
_entity.id
_entity.type
_entity.pdbx_description
1 polymer ?
#
loop_
_entity_poly.entity_id
_entity_poly.type
_entity_poly.pdbx_seq_one_letter_code
_entity_poly.pdbx_strand_id
1 'polypeptide(L)'
;MSVLENFEQWKGFLQERMSQAKSNGIDQNTISNIAAEVGDYLAAEIQPKNPEQKLLSELWNVASEEEQQAIANIMVKLVQK
;
A
#
# COMPACT_ATOMS: atom_id res chain seq x y z
N MET A 1 4.83 -3.99 -22.01
CA MET A 1 4.58 -4.22 -20.58
C MET A 1 3.57 -3.17 -20.15
N SER A 2 2.34 -3.63 -19.89
CA SER A 2 1.18 -2.76 -19.80
C SER A 2 1.05 -2.18 -18.39
N VAL A 3 0.41 -1.02 -18.30
CA VAL A 3 0.12 -0.23 -17.08
C VAL A 3 -0.44 -1.08 -15.92
N LEU A 4 -1.10 -2.20 -16.24
CA LEU A 4 -1.73 -3.15 -15.32
C LEU A 4 -0.75 -4.09 -14.59
N GLU A 5 0.43 -4.36 -15.15
CA GLU A 5 1.38 -5.34 -14.56
C GLU A 5 1.95 -4.83 -13.22
N ASN A 6 2.13 -3.52 -13.05
CA ASN A 6 2.73 -2.94 -11.84
C ASN A 6 1.74 -2.83 -10.67
N PHE A 7 0.47 -2.50 -10.93
CA PHE A 7 -0.51 -2.40 -9.85
C PHE A 7 -0.90 -3.77 -9.31
N GLU A 8 -1.04 -4.78 -10.18
CA GLU A 8 -1.26 -6.16 -9.76
C GLU A 8 -0.04 -6.73 -9.00
N GLN A 9 1.19 -6.43 -9.43
CA GLN A 9 2.40 -6.78 -8.67
C GLN A 9 2.44 -6.12 -7.30
N TRP A 10 2.08 -4.84 -7.20
CA TRP A 10 2.00 -4.12 -5.94
C TRP A 10 0.96 -4.75 -4.99
N LYS A 11 -0.23 -5.10 -5.50
CA LYS A 11 -1.24 -5.82 -4.72
C LYS A 11 -0.73 -7.18 -4.26
N GLY A 12 -0.05 -7.93 -5.13
CA GLY A 12 0.55 -9.23 -4.81
C GLY A 12 1.59 -9.12 -3.69
N PHE A 13 2.47 -8.11 -3.76
CA PHE A 13 3.47 -7.85 -2.71
C PHE A 13 2.80 -7.54 -1.36
N LEU A 14 1.77 -6.69 -1.35
CA LEU A 14 1.03 -6.36 -0.12
C LEU A 14 0.31 -7.59 0.43
N GLN A 15 -0.33 -8.38 -0.44
CA GLN A 15 -1.04 -9.61 -0.08
C GLN A 15 -0.10 -10.65 0.55
N GLU A 16 1.10 -10.82 -0.01
CA GLU A 16 2.11 -11.74 0.50
C GLU A 16 2.61 -11.30 1.89
N ARG A 17 2.97 -10.02 2.04
CA ARG A 17 3.38 -9.45 3.35
C ARG A 17 2.29 -9.58 4.40
N MET A 18 1.02 -9.34 4.03
CA MET A 18 -0.11 -9.51 4.92
C MET A 18 -0.39 -10.97 5.29
N SER A 19 -0.25 -11.89 4.33
CA SER A 19 -0.41 -13.32 4.58
C SER A 19 0.64 -13.82 5.57
N GLN A 20 1.91 -13.42 5.37
CA GLN A 20 3.00 -13.71 6.30
C GLN A 20 2.74 -13.12 7.70
N ALA A 21 2.20 -11.90 7.80
CA ALA A 21 1.84 -11.29 9.08
C ALA A 21 0.73 -12.08 9.81
N LYS A 22 -0.34 -12.47 9.09
CA LYS A 22 -1.43 -13.29 9.65
C LYS A 22 -0.95 -14.67 10.12
N SER A 23 -0.11 -15.34 9.35
CA SER A 23 0.40 -16.68 9.70
C SER A 23 1.26 -16.68 10.96
N ASN A 24 1.85 -15.55 11.33
CA ASN A 24 2.64 -15.40 12.55
C ASN A 24 1.80 -14.95 13.77
N GLY A 25 0.46 -14.92 13.67
CA GLY A 25 -0.43 -14.53 14.77
C GLY A 25 -0.42 -13.03 15.07
N ILE A 26 -0.02 -12.21 14.11
CA ILE A 26 0.20 -10.78 14.30
C ILE A 26 -1.10 -9.98 14.13
N ASP A 27 -1.35 -9.06 15.07
CA ASP A 27 -2.57 -8.26 15.20
C ASP A 27 -2.78 -7.23 14.06
N GLN A 28 -4.04 -6.79 13.89
CA GLN A 28 -4.48 -5.83 12.87
C GLN A 28 -3.64 -4.54 12.80
N ASN A 29 -3.10 -4.08 13.94
CA ASN A 29 -2.23 -2.90 14.01
C ASN A 29 -0.93 -3.06 13.20
N THR A 30 -0.39 -4.28 13.09
CA THR A 30 0.83 -4.49 12.28
C THR A 30 0.53 -4.51 10.79
N ILE A 31 -0.68 -4.95 10.40
CA ILE A 31 -1.14 -4.87 9.01
C ILE A 31 -1.29 -3.40 8.57
N SER A 32 -1.82 -2.57 9.47
CA SER A 32 -1.85 -1.11 9.33
C SER A 32 -0.45 -0.52 9.14
N ASN A 33 0.54 -0.94 9.94
CA ASN A 33 1.93 -0.48 9.81
C ASN A 33 2.57 -0.91 8.48
N ILE A 34 2.31 -2.13 8.00
CA ILE A 34 2.80 -2.60 6.69
C ILE A 34 2.24 -1.74 5.55
N ALA A 35 0.97 -1.36 5.64
CA ALA A 35 0.35 -0.50 4.64
C ALA A 35 0.87 0.96 4.72
N ALA A 36 1.27 1.43 5.91
CA ALA A 36 1.98 2.69 6.07
C ALA A 36 3.38 2.65 5.45
N GLU A 37 4.17 1.60 5.71
CA GLU A 37 5.49 1.39 5.06
C GLU A 37 5.37 1.36 3.53
N VAL A 38 4.27 0.81 3.00
CA VAL A 38 3.99 0.77 1.57
C VAL A 38 3.60 2.16 1.03
N GLY A 39 2.83 2.93 1.80
CA GLY A 39 2.55 4.33 1.48
C GLY A 39 3.81 5.19 1.47
N ASP A 40 4.68 5.02 2.46
CA ASP A 40 5.99 5.68 2.54
C ASP A 40 6.90 5.27 1.39
N TYR A 41 6.88 4.00 0.98
CA TYR A 41 7.60 3.53 -0.21
C TYR A 41 7.07 4.13 -1.52
N LEU A 42 5.77 4.43 -1.61
CA LEU A 42 5.17 5.12 -2.76
C LEU A 42 5.44 6.64 -2.73
N ALA A 43 5.62 7.22 -1.55
CA ALA A 43 5.96 8.62 -1.36
C ALA A 43 7.46 8.90 -1.52
N ALA A 44 8.32 7.97 -1.09
CA ALA A 44 9.77 8.07 -1.16
C ALA A 44 10.30 7.67 -2.55
N GLU A 45 10.68 8.67 -3.34
CA GLU A 45 11.62 8.62 -4.48
C GLU A 45 11.38 7.62 -5.63
N ILE A 46 10.32 6.82 -5.62
CA ILE A 46 9.98 6.02 -6.79
C ILE A 46 9.30 6.93 -7.79
N GLN A 47 9.98 7.23 -8.91
CA GLN A 47 9.31 7.82 -10.07
C GLN A 47 8.07 6.95 -10.38
N PRO A 48 6.86 7.49 -10.22
CA PRO A 48 5.65 6.70 -10.38
C PRO A 48 5.65 6.12 -11.79
N LYS A 49 5.62 4.79 -11.89
CA LYS A 49 5.77 4.08 -13.16
C LYS A 49 4.45 4.01 -13.93
N ASN A 50 3.34 4.35 -13.27
CA ASN A 50 2.01 4.42 -13.85
C ASN A 50 1.13 5.51 -13.18
N PRO A 51 -0.01 5.88 -13.80
CA PRO A 51 -0.92 6.88 -13.25
C PRO A 51 -1.51 6.52 -11.87
N GLU A 52 -1.71 5.23 -11.58
CA GLU A 52 -2.26 4.77 -10.30
C GLU A 52 -1.28 5.00 -9.14
N GLN A 53 0.01 4.69 -9.33
CA GLN A 53 1.06 4.99 -8.37
C GLN A 53 1.24 6.50 -8.20
N LYS A 54 1.15 7.26 -9.31
CA LYS A 54 1.21 8.72 -9.25
C LYS A 54 0.09 9.30 -8.39
N LEU A 55 -1.15 8.84 -8.61
CA LEU A 55 -2.30 9.28 -7.83
C LEU A 55 -2.14 8.92 -6.34
N LEU A 56 -1.73 7.69 -6.03
CA LEU A 56 -1.51 7.27 -4.65
C LEU A 56 -0.40 8.07 -3.97
N SER A 57 0.70 8.35 -4.67
CA SER A 57 1.81 9.17 -4.16
C SER A 57 1.38 10.62 -3.93
N GLU A 58 0.64 11.23 -4.86
CA GLU A 58 0.10 12.58 -4.68
C GLU A 58 -0.87 12.66 -3.49
N LEU A 59 -1.75 11.67 -3.33
CA LEU A 59 -2.67 11.59 -2.19
C LEU A 59 -1.92 11.40 -0.86
N TRP A 60 -0.89 10.55 -0.82
CA TRP A 60 -0.11 10.29 0.39
C TRP A 60 0.69 11.51 0.84
N ASN A 61 1.27 12.25 -0.11
CA ASN A 61 2.11 13.41 0.17
C ASN A 61 1.32 14.63 0.68
N VAL A 62 0.01 14.71 0.42
CA VAL A 62 -0.84 15.80 0.90
C VAL A 62 -1.70 15.42 2.11
N ALA A 63 -1.71 14.13 2.47
CA ALA A 63 -2.49 13.60 3.59
C ALA A 63 -1.81 13.89 4.94
N SER A 64 -2.62 14.21 5.94
CA SER A 64 -2.22 14.16 7.35
C SER A 64 -1.94 12.72 7.80
N GLU A 65 -1.30 12.53 8.97
CA GLU A 65 -1.03 11.20 9.52
C GLU A 65 -2.30 10.34 9.66
N GLU A 66 -3.41 10.95 10.08
CA GLU A 66 -4.70 10.25 10.20
C GLU A 66 -5.24 9.81 8.82
N GLU A 67 -5.09 10.67 7.81
CA GLU A 67 -5.52 10.37 6.44
C GLU A 67 -4.60 9.32 5.78
N GLN A 68 -3.30 9.34 6.03
CA GLN A 68 -2.36 8.30 5.61
C GLN A 68 -2.75 6.94 6.20
N GLN A 69 -3.09 6.91 7.49
CA GLN A 69 -3.60 5.70 8.14
C GLN A 69 -4.91 5.21 7.49
N ALA A 70 -5.81 6.12 7.12
CA ALA A 70 -7.04 5.78 6.42
C ALA A 70 -6.77 5.23 5.01
N ILE A 71 -5.85 5.83 4.25
CA ILE A 71 -5.41 5.35 2.93
C ILE A 71 -4.82 3.94 3.07
N ALA A 72 -3.91 3.74 4.03
CA ALA A 72 -3.33 2.44 4.35
C ALA A 72 -4.40 1.36 4.61
N ASN A 73 -5.39 1.69 5.44
CA ASN A 73 -6.50 0.79 5.74
C ASN A 73 -7.35 0.44 4.51
N ILE A 74 -7.60 1.40 3.62
CA ILE A 74 -8.36 1.17 2.38
C ILE A 74 -7.56 0.30 1.41
N MET A 75 -6.24 0.51 1.28
CA MET A 75 -5.35 -0.31 0.46
C MET A 75 -5.37 -1.79 0.89
N VAL A 76 -5.33 -2.04 2.20
CA VAL A 76 -5.46 -3.40 2.77
C VAL A 76 -6.80 -4.04 2.38
N LYS A 77 -7.92 -3.31 2.53
CA LYS A 77 -9.25 -3.81 2.16
C LYS A 77 -9.37 -4.08 0.66
N LEU A 78 -8.74 -3.25 -0.18
CA LEU A 78 -8.72 -3.41 -1.62
C LEU A 78 -7.99 -4.69 -2.06
N VAL A 79 -6.89 -5.03 -1.39
CA VAL A 79 -6.10 -6.24 -1.67
C VAL A 79 -6.76 -7.53 -1.14
N GLN A 80 -7.60 -7.42 -0.11
CA GLN A 80 -8.36 -8.55 0.43
C GLN A 80 -9.61 -8.91 -0.39
N LYS A 81 -10.01 -8.08 -1.35
CA LYS A 81 -11.20 -8.29 -2.18
C LYS A 81 -10.90 -9.22 -3.35
#